data_AF-A0A2T0KQE1-F1
#
_entry.id   AF-A0A2T0KQE1-F1
#
_cell.length_a   1.000
_cell.length_b   1.000
_cell.length_c   1.000
_cell.angle_alpha   90.00
_cell.angle_beta   90.00
_cell.angle_gamma   90.00
#
_symmetry.space_group_name_H-M   'P 1'
#
loop_
_entity.id
_entity.type
_entity.pdbx_description
1 polymer ?
#
loop_
_entity_poly.entity_id
_entity_poly.type
_entity_poly.pdbx_seq_one_letter_code
_entity_poly.pdbx_strand_id
1 'polypeptide(L)'
;MSTQLSDRLREATRDERAGARPIPFIASLASGRLPLAAYAELLGQYWFIYESLELASTAMADDPMARPFVFPELFRVPALETDLRFLFGPRWQSRIHALPATTTYCTRIRSAAFGRATEYVAHHCTRYLADLSGGQWLRQAVVEAYGFRRDGFRFFVFEGIDPPLFRARYRDRLNSAPWARRQQDAFLAEVATAYRLNLDLLAELRDNWT
;
A
#
# COMPACT_ATOMS: atom_id res chain seq x y z
N MET A 1 31.58 0.36 8.61
CA MET A 1 30.77 -0.42 7.63
C MET A 1 29.67 0.50 7.12
N SER A 2 29.37 0.51 5.82
CA SER A 2 28.23 1.27 5.29
C SER A 2 26.92 0.66 5.81
N THR A 3 26.04 1.47 6.39
CA THR A 3 24.70 1.04 6.81
C THR A 3 23.92 0.51 5.60
N GLN A 4 23.29 -0.67 5.74
CA GLN A 4 22.51 -1.29 4.67
C GLN A 4 21.28 -0.45 4.32
N LEU A 5 20.80 -0.52 3.07
CA LEU A 5 19.65 0.25 2.62
C LEU A 5 18.37 -0.10 3.40
N SER A 6 18.19 -1.38 3.74
CA SER A 6 17.05 -1.83 4.56
C SER A 6 17.04 -1.20 5.95
N ASP A 7 18.22 -0.99 6.55
CA ASP A 7 18.33 -0.37 7.87
C ASP A 7 18.04 1.13 7.79
N ARG A 8 18.56 1.79 6.75
CA ARG A 8 18.26 3.20 6.47
C ARG A 8 16.77 3.41 6.21
N LEU A 9 16.13 2.51 5.46
CA LEU A 9 14.69 2.50 5.23
C LEU A 9 13.92 2.32 6.54
N ARG A 10 14.34 1.38 7.39
CA ARG A 10 13.71 1.16 8.69
C ARG A 10 13.80 2.40 9.57
N GLU A 11 14.95 3.07 9.60
CA GLU A 11 15.14 4.30 10.39
C GLU A 11 14.32 5.46 9.81
N ALA A 12 14.36 5.68 8.49
CA ALA A 12 13.58 6.73 7.83
C ALA A 12 12.06 6.57 8.05
N THR A 13 11.59 5.33 8.14
CA THR A 13 10.16 5.01 8.39
C THR A 13 9.86 4.81 9.87
N ARG A 14 10.85 4.93 10.76
CA ARG A 14 10.68 4.71 12.20
C ARG A 14 9.89 5.85 12.81
N ASP A 15 10.22 7.10 12.51
CA ASP A 15 9.50 8.27 13.03
C ASP A 15 8.07 8.32 12.51
N GLU A 16 7.88 7.94 11.25
CA GLU A 16 6.56 7.81 10.61
C GLU A 16 5.70 6.70 11.26
N ARG A 17 6.32 5.68 11.86
CA ARG A 17 5.66 4.57 12.59
C ARG A 17 5.57 4.77 14.11
N ALA A 18 6.50 5.54 14.71
CA ALA A 18 6.64 5.75 16.15
C ALA A 18 5.57 6.67 16.73
N GLY A 19 4.85 7.42 15.90
CA GLY A 19 3.58 8.07 16.25
C GLY A 19 2.43 7.08 16.44
N ALA A 20 2.67 5.94 17.10
CA ALA A 20 1.92 4.69 17.18
C ALA A 20 0.51 4.77 17.82
N ARG A 21 -0.27 5.78 17.47
CA ARG A 21 -1.73 5.71 17.50
C ARG A 21 -2.16 5.34 16.09
N PRO A 22 -3.02 4.32 15.89
CA PRO A 22 -3.59 4.08 14.57
C PRO A 22 -4.17 5.41 14.06
N ILE A 23 -3.86 5.74 12.81
CA ILE A 23 -4.35 6.95 12.14
C ILE A 23 -5.86 7.03 12.45
N PRO A 24 -6.40 8.15 12.96
CA PRO A 24 -7.71 8.17 13.61
C PRO A 24 -8.84 7.51 12.82
N PHE A 25 -8.80 7.64 11.48
CA PHE A 25 -9.71 6.94 10.57
C PHE A 25 -9.60 5.40 10.69
N ILE A 26 -8.40 4.84 10.53
CA ILE A 26 -8.12 3.41 10.68
C ILE A 26 -8.51 2.91 12.09
N ALA A 27 -8.23 3.70 13.12
CA ALA A 27 -8.60 3.36 14.49
C ALA A 27 -10.14 3.24 14.66
N SER A 28 -10.90 4.12 14.03
CA SER A 28 -12.36 4.14 14.11
C SER A 28 -13.01 3.07 13.24
N LEU A 29 -12.41 2.71 12.10
CA LEU A 29 -12.78 1.51 11.33
C LEU A 29 -12.54 0.24 12.16
N ALA A 30 -11.34 0.09 12.71
CA ALA A 30 -10.94 -1.09 13.48
C ALA A 30 -11.81 -1.34 14.72
N SER A 31 -12.38 -0.28 15.31
CA SER A 31 -13.30 -0.39 16.45
C SER A 31 -14.78 -0.43 16.06
N GLY A 32 -15.12 -0.46 14.76
CA GLY A 32 -16.51 -0.44 14.29
C GLY A 32 -17.27 0.86 14.57
N ARG A 33 -16.59 1.96 14.90
CA ARG A 33 -17.24 3.27 15.12
C ARG A 33 -17.70 3.91 13.81
N LEU A 34 -17.02 3.58 12.71
CA LEU A 34 -17.39 4.02 11.37
C LEU A 34 -18.25 2.97 10.67
N PRO A 35 -19.25 3.39 9.87
CA PRO A 35 -20.14 2.47 9.17
C PRO A 35 -19.39 1.69 8.07
N LEU A 36 -19.98 0.58 7.63
CA LEU A 36 -19.44 -0.27 6.55
C LEU A 36 -19.14 0.51 5.26
N ALA A 37 -19.91 1.56 4.97
CA ALA A 37 -19.69 2.42 3.82
C ALA A 37 -18.33 3.16 3.87
N ALA A 38 -17.84 3.54 5.06
CA ALA A 38 -16.51 4.14 5.22
C ALA A 38 -15.38 3.16 4.90
N TYR A 39 -15.55 1.91 5.33
CA TYR A 39 -14.63 0.83 4.98
C TYR A 39 -14.63 0.56 3.47
N ALA A 40 -15.80 0.54 2.84
CA ALA A 40 -15.93 0.34 1.41
C ALA A 40 -15.30 1.49 0.60
N GLU A 41 -15.43 2.73 1.07
CA GLU A 41 -14.76 3.88 0.45
C GLU A 41 -13.23 3.76 0.54
N LEU A 42 -12.68 3.35 1.70
CA LEU A 42 -11.25 3.07 1.84
C LEU A 42 -10.76 2.06 0.79
N LEU A 43 -11.46 0.93 0.62
CA LEU A 43 -11.09 -0.07 -0.39
C LEU A 43 -11.21 0.49 -1.82
N GLY A 44 -12.19 1.38 -2.07
CA GLY A 44 -12.31 2.09 -3.34
C GLY A 44 -11.07 2.95 -3.63
N GLN A 45 -10.59 3.69 -2.63
CA GLN A 45 -9.36 4.50 -2.78
C GLN A 45 -8.12 3.62 -3.00
N TYR A 46 -8.03 2.49 -2.29
CA TYR A 46 -6.95 1.53 -2.52
C TYR A 46 -7.00 0.95 -3.93
N TRP A 47 -8.17 0.62 -4.49
CA TRP A 47 -8.26 0.12 -5.85
C TRP A 47 -7.57 1.03 -6.88
N PHE A 48 -7.80 2.36 -6.84
CA PHE A 48 -7.12 3.29 -7.74
C PHE A 48 -5.59 3.31 -7.58
N ILE A 49 -5.11 3.23 -6.33
CA ILE A 49 -3.68 3.25 -6.01
C ILE A 49 -3.01 1.96 -6.49
N TYR A 50 -3.59 0.79 -6.17
CA TYR A 50 -3.02 -0.50 -6.59
C TYR A 50 -3.13 -0.70 -8.09
N GLU A 51 -4.21 -0.27 -8.75
CA GLU A 51 -4.29 -0.29 -10.20
C GLU A 51 -3.12 0.50 -10.83
N SER A 52 -2.89 1.74 -10.37
CA SER A 52 -1.78 2.54 -10.85
C SER A 52 -0.41 1.90 -10.59
N LEU A 53 -0.21 1.29 -9.42
CA LEU A 53 1.04 0.65 -9.01
C LEU A 53 1.30 -0.68 -9.74
N GLU A 54 0.27 -1.46 -10.01
CA GLU A 54 0.36 -2.73 -10.74
C GLU A 54 0.56 -2.50 -12.25
N LEU A 55 -0.03 -1.45 -12.81
CA LEU A 55 0.31 -0.96 -14.16
C LEU A 55 1.77 -0.49 -14.24
N ALA A 56 2.27 0.22 -13.22
CA ALA A 56 3.69 0.56 -13.14
C ALA A 56 4.57 -0.69 -13.06
N SER A 57 4.13 -1.73 -12.34
CA SER A 57 4.85 -3.02 -12.25
C SER A 57 4.97 -3.68 -13.63
N THR A 58 3.94 -3.56 -14.47
CA THR A 58 3.98 -4.05 -15.86
C THR A 58 4.96 -3.24 -16.70
N ALA A 59 4.95 -1.91 -16.59
CA ALA A 59 5.89 -1.04 -17.32
C ALA A 59 7.36 -1.28 -16.91
N MET A 60 7.59 -1.62 -15.64
CA MET A 60 8.92 -1.84 -15.07
C MET A 60 9.40 -3.30 -15.15
N ALA A 61 8.63 -4.21 -15.79
CA ALA A 61 8.93 -5.64 -15.82
C ALA A 61 10.25 -5.99 -16.53
N ASP A 62 10.70 -5.14 -17.47
CA ASP A 62 11.93 -5.34 -18.22
C ASP A 62 13.10 -4.45 -17.74
N ASP A 63 12.86 -3.56 -16.78
CA ASP A 63 13.91 -2.72 -16.21
C ASP A 63 14.84 -3.56 -15.31
N PRO A 64 16.17 -3.56 -15.53
CA PRO A 64 17.09 -4.41 -14.78
C PRO A 64 17.11 -4.19 -13.27
N MET A 65 16.82 -2.96 -12.81
CA MET A 65 16.83 -2.60 -11.40
C MET A 65 15.47 -2.83 -10.74
N ALA A 66 14.36 -2.60 -11.45
CA ALA A 66 13.01 -2.76 -10.91
C ALA A 66 12.43 -4.17 -11.08
N ARG A 67 12.78 -4.91 -12.14
CA ARG A 67 12.29 -6.28 -12.38
C ARG A 67 12.43 -7.21 -11.16
N PRO A 68 13.54 -7.18 -10.38
CA PRO A 68 13.65 -7.98 -9.15
C PRO A 68 12.65 -7.59 -8.04
N PHE A 69 11.91 -6.50 -8.18
CA PHE A 69 10.88 -6.05 -7.24
C PHE A 69 9.46 -6.21 -7.80
N VAL A 70 9.31 -6.71 -9.02
CA VAL A 70 8.00 -7.08 -9.57
C VAL A 70 7.62 -8.44 -9.00
N PHE A 71 6.62 -8.45 -8.11
CA PHE A 71 6.11 -9.64 -7.44
C PHE A 71 4.62 -9.83 -7.74
N PRO A 72 4.25 -10.57 -8.80
CA PRO A 72 2.85 -10.80 -9.14
C PRO A 72 2.04 -11.44 -7.99
N GLU A 73 2.69 -12.23 -7.12
CA GLU A 73 2.03 -12.82 -5.95
C GLU A 73 1.55 -11.78 -4.91
N LEU A 74 2.06 -10.55 -4.99
CA LEU A 74 1.61 -9.43 -4.15
C LEU A 74 0.45 -8.64 -4.75
N PHE A 75 0.10 -8.80 -6.02
CA PHE A 75 -0.95 -8.00 -6.66
C PHE A 75 -2.28 -8.09 -5.90
N ARG A 76 -2.92 -6.95 -5.70
CA ARG A 76 -4.12 -6.75 -4.88
C ARG A 76 -5.34 -6.37 -5.70
N VAL A 77 -5.20 -5.88 -6.92
CA VAL A 77 -6.36 -5.46 -7.74
C VAL A 77 -7.43 -6.56 -7.82
N PRO A 78 -7.13 -7.83 -8.14
CA PRO A 78 -8.17 -8.87 -8.19
C PRO A 78 -8.91 -9.09 -6.86
N ALA A 79 -8.18 -9.00 -5.74
CA ALA A 79 -8.75 -9.12 -4.40
C ALA A 79 -9.64 -7.91 -4.05
N LEU A 80 -9.18 -6.70 -4.39
CA LEU A 80 -9.93 -5.45 -4.21
C LEU A 80 -11.21 -5.44 -5.04
N GLU A 81 -11.18 -5.86 -6.31
CA GLU A 81 -12.37 -5.95 -7.15
C GLU A 81 -13.39 -6.95 -6.60
N THR A 82 -12.91 -8.02 -5.98
CA THR A 82 -13.77 -9.01 -5.35
C THR A 82 -14.44 -8.45 -4.10
N ASP A 83 -13.68 -7.78 -3.23
CA ASP A 83 -14.23 -7.11 -2.06
C ASP A 83 -15.19 -5.97 -2.43
N LEU A 84 -14.86 -5.16 -3.44
CA LEU A 84 -15.71 -4.06 -3.90
C LEU A 84 -17.01 -4.57 -4.53
N ARG A 85 -16.98 -5.69 -5.26
CA ARG A 85 -18.19 -6.35 -5.77
C ARG A 85 -19.06 -6.87 -4.63
N PHE A 86 -18.47 -7.36 -3.54
CA PHE A 86 -19.22 -7.76 -2.35
C PHE A 86 -19.84 -6.56 -1.64
N LEU A 87 -19.11 -5.45 -1.50
CA LEU A 87 -19.53 -4.27 -0.73
C LEU A 87 -20.54 -3.38 -1.48
N PHE A 88 -20.35 -3.16 -2.79
CA PHE A 88 -21.16 -2.25 -3.60
C PHE A 88 -22.03 -2.96 -4.65
N GLY A 89 -21.89 -4.29 -4.79
CA GLY A 89 -22.60 -5.09 -5.79
C GLY A 89 -21.90 -5.14 -7.16
N PRO A 90 -22.53 -5.76 -8.18
CA PRO A 90 -21.94 -5.99 -9.50
C PRO A 90 -21.51 -4.73 -10.25
N ARG A 91 -22.08 -3.56 -9.92
CA ARG A 91 -21.79 -2.25 -10.53
C ARG A 91 -20.89 -1.37 -9.66
N TRP A 92 -20.01 -1.98 -8.87
CA TRP A 92 -19.15 -1.27 -7.91
C TRP A 92 -18.30 -0.17 -8.56
N GLN A 93 -17.89 -0.33 -9.82
CA GLN A 93 -17.07 0.67 -10.53
C GLN A 93 -17.76 2.03 -10.62
N SER A 94 -19.08 2.06 -10.76
CA SER A 94 -19.86 3.31 -10.80
C SER A 94 -20.18 3.87 -9.41
N ARG A 95 -19.67 3.25 -8.34
CA ARG A 95 -19.94 3.61 -6.94
C ARG A 95 -18.69 4.12 -6.23
N ILE A 96 -17.51 3.97 -6.84
CA ILE A 96 -16.26 4.48 -6.31
C ILE A 96 -15.81 5.70 -7.13
N HIS A 97 -15.24 6.68 -6.43
CA HIS A 97 -14.65 7.86 -7.03
C HIS A 97 -13.33 8.15 -6.32
N ALA A 98 -12.29 8.49 -7.09
CA ALA A 98 -11.01 8.86 -6.52
C ALA A 98 -11.15 10.21 -5.82
N LEU A 99 -10.80 10.26 -4.53
CA LEU A 99 -10.70 11.52 -3.81
C LEU A 99 -9.56 12.39 -4.39
N PRO A 100 -9.56 13.71 -4.16
CA PRO A 100 -8.43 14.59 -4.47
C PRO A 100 -7.06 14.05 -4.02
N ALA A 101 -6.91 13.56 -2.79
CA ALA A 101 -5.66 12.98 -2.31
C ALA A 101 -5.32 11.67 -3.03
N THR A 102 -6.31 10.82 -3.31
CA THR A 102 -6.13 9.60 -4.12
C THR A 102 -5.65 9.93 -5.53
N THR A 103 -6.24 10.94 -6.16
CA THR A 103 -5.87 11.41 -7.49
C THR A 103 -4.43 11.94 -7.50
N THR A 104 -4.05 12.69 -6.45
CA THR A 104 -2.69 13.17 -6.25
C THR A 104 -1.70 12.01 -6.12
N TYR A 105 -2.04 10.99 -5.34
CA TYR A 105 -1.21 9.80 -5.18
C TYR A 105 -1.06 9.06 -6.53
N CYS A 106 -2.16 8.75 -7.21
CA CYS A 106 -2.12 8.07 -8.51
C CYS A 106 -1.30 8.87 -9.54
N THR A 107 -1.39 10.20 -9.53
CA THR A 107 -0.59 11.09 -10.38
C THR A 107 0.89 10.99 -10.05
N ARG A 108 1.27 10.91 -8.76
CA ARG A 108 2.66 10.70 -8.37
C ARG A 108 3.17 9.34 -8.85
N ILE A 109 2.39 8.27 -8.69
CA ILE A 109 2.76 6.92 -9.18
C ILE A 109 2.99 6.99 -10.70
N ARG A 110 2.05 7.55 -11.46
CA ARG A 110 2.16 7.64 -12.93
C ARG A 110 3.37 8.45 -13.39
N SER A 111 3.64 9.60 -12.76
CA SER A 111 4.77 10.46 -13.12
C SER A 111 6.13 9.94 -12.64
N ALA A 112 6.16 9.04 -11.66
CA ALA A 112 7.41 8.58 -11.05
C ALA A 112 7.74 7.12 -11.33
N ALA A 113 6.80 6.22 -11.07
CA ALA A 113 7.03 4.78 -11.04
C ALA A 113 6.97 4.10 -12.43
N PHE A 114 6.51 4.79 -13.48
CA PHE A 114 6.39 4.19 -14.83
C PHE A 114 7.69 4.21 -15.64
N GLY A 115 8.68 5.01 -15.24
CA GLY A 115 9.94 5.14 -15.98
C GLY A 115 11.17 5.28 -15.10
N ARG A 116 11.03 5.16 -13.78
CA ARG A 116 12.14 5.28 -12.84
C ARG A 116 12.05 4.18 -11.79
N ALA A 117 12.98 3.25 -11.86
CA ALA A 117 13.02 2.08 -10.98
C ALA A 117 13.15 2.42 -9.50
N THR A 118 13.92 3.46 -9.16
CA THR A 118 14.05 3.93 -7.77
C THR A 118 12.69 4.29 -7.18
N GLU A 119 11.91 5.10 -7.87
CA GLU A 119 10.61 5.55 -7.42
C GLU A 119 9.57 4.44 -7.46
N TYR A 120 9.61 3.56 -8.47
CA TYR A 120 8.79 2.36 -8.49
C TYR A 120 8.99 1.50 -7.23
N VAL A 121 10.23 1.16 -6.90
CA VAL A 121 10.54 0.33 -5.74
C VAL A 121 10.14 1.02 -4.43
N ALA A 122 10.21 2.35 -4.37
CA ALA A 122 9.74 3.14 -3.23
C ALA A 122 8.24 2.98 -3.00
N HIS A 123 7.40 3.27 -4.01
CA HIS A 123 5.94 3.09 -3.91
C HIS A 123 5.55 1.63 -3.64
N HIS A 124 6.20 0.69 -4.34
CA HIS A 124 5.98 -0.74 -4.16
C HIS A 124 6.26 -1.18 -2.72
N CYS A 125 7.43 -0.83 -2.17
CA CYS A 125 7.79 -1.24 -0.81
C CYS A 125 6.91 -0.58 0.26
N THR A 126 6.55 0.70 0.08
CA THR A 126 5.70 1.43 1.02
C THR A 126 4.32 0.80 1.15
N ARG A 127 3.71 0.39 0.04
CA ARG A 127 2.40 -0.28 0.05
C ARG A 127 2.49 -1.73 0.54
N TYR A 128 3.21 -2.58 -0.18
CA TYR A 128 3.15 -4.02 0.08
C TYR A 128 3.78 -4.45 1.41
N LEU A 129 4.86 -3.80 1.86
CA LEU A 129 5.44 -4.14 3.17
C LEU A 129 4.58 -3.64 4.33
N ALA A 130 3.80 -2.57 4.14
CA ALA A 130 2.80 -2.14 5.11
C ALA A 130 1.67 -3.17 5.23
N ASP A 131 1.16 -3.69 4.11
CA ASP A 131 0.08 -4.69 4.09
C ASP A 131 0.52 -6.01 4.74
N LEU A 132 1.76 -6.45 4.47
CA LEU A 132 2.37 -7.65 5.06
C LEU A 132 2.77 -7.47 6.53
N SER A 133 2.63 -6.26 7.10
CA SER A 133 2.96 -6.00 8.50
C SER A 133 1.72 -5.68 9.34
N GLY A 134 1.17 -4.48 9.16
CA GLY A 134 0.00 -3.99 9.89
C GLY A 134 -1.34 -4.48 9.33
N GLY A 135 -1.36 -4.90 8.06
CA GLY A 135 -2.60 -5.34 7.38
C GLY A 135 -3.24 -6.57 8.03
N GLN A 136 -2.45 -7.44 8.66
CA GLN A 136 -2.99 -8.63 9.34
C GLN A 136 -3.79 -8.29 10.61
N TRP A 137 -3.32 -7.30 11.38
CA TRP A 137 -4.09 -6.79 12.52
C TRP A 137 -5.38 -6.10 12.04
N LEU A 138 -5.28 -5.22 11.04
CA LEU A 138 -6.44 -4.51 10.52
C LEU A 138 -7.48 -5.47 9.95
N ARG A 139 -7.05 -6.53 9.25
CA ARG A 139 -7.91 -7.62 8.77
C ARG A 139 -8.76 -8.19 9.89
N GLN A 140 -8.13 -8.61 11.00
CA GLN A 140 -8.85 -9.21 12.12
C GLN A 140 -9.88 -8.23 12.69
N ALA A 141 -9.47 -6.97 12.87
CA ALA A 141 -10.34 -5.93 13.41
C ALA A 141 -11.56 -5.64 12.52
N VAL A 142 -11.38 -5.52 11.20
CA VAL A 142 -12.52 -5.24 10.29
C VAL A 142 -13.43 -6.45 10.10
N VAL A 143 -12.88 -7.68 10.11
CA VAL A 143 -13.68 -8.91 10.07
C VAL A 143 -14.61 -8.99 11.28
N GLU A 144 -14.09 -8.67 12.46
CA GLU A 144 -14.88 -8.63 13.69
C GLU A 144 -15.90 -7.48 13.69
N ALA A 145 -15.45 -6.26 13.38
CA ALA A 145 -16.29 -5.06 13.41
C ALA A 145 -17.48 -5.11 12.42
N TYR A 146 -17.30 -5.73 11.25
CA TYR A 146 -18.31 -5.76 10.18
C TYR A 146 -18.91 -7.14 9.91
N GLY A 147 -18.51 -8.17 10.66
CA GLY A 147 -19.09 -9.51 10.59
C GLY A 147 -18.81 -10.25 9.27
N PHE A 148 -17.68 -10.00 8.61
CA PHE A 148 -17.35 -10.64 7.35
C PHE A 148 -17.06 -12.14 7.52
N ARG A 149 -17.56 -12.96 6.60
CA ARG A 149 -17.37 -14.43 6.62
C ARG A 149 -16.62 -15.00 5.43
N ARG A 150 -16.65 -14.31 4.29
CA ARG A 150 -16.10 -14.84 3.02
C ARG A 150 -15.37 -13.77 2.21
N ASP A 151 -16.03 -12.63 2.02
CA ASP A 151 -15.59 -11.52 1.17
C ASP A 151 -15.70 -10.21 1.96
N GLY A 152 -15.09 -9.14 1.45
CA GLY A 152 -14.99 -7.84 2.13
C GLY A 152 -13.70 -7.68 2.94
N PHE A 153 -12.73 -8.59 2.79
CA PHE A 153 -11.42 -8.49 3.44
C PHE A 153 -10.31 -9.20 2.66
N ARG A 154 -10.58 -9.68 1.44
CA ARG A 154 -9.61 -10.41 0.59
C ARG A 154 -8.38 -9.59 0.28
N PHE A 155 -8.48 -8.26 0.23
CA PHE A 155 -7.33 -7.36 0.11
C PHE A 155 -6.19 -7.72 1.08
N PHE A 156 -6.53 -8.11 2.32
CA PHE A 156 -5.56 -8.44 3.37
C PHE A 156 -5.06 -9.89 3.33
N VAL A 157 -5.55 -10.71 2.40
CA VAL A 157 -5.21 -12.13 2.29
C VAL A 157 -4.14 -12.31 1.21
N PHE A 158 -2.94 -12.75 1.62
CA PHE A 158 -1.82 -13.04 0.72
C PHE A 158 -1.63 -14.56 0.64
N GLU A 159 -2.30 -15.21 -0.31
CA GLU A 159 -2.25 -16.67 -0.47
C GLU A 159 -0.82 -17.14 -0.81
N GLY A 160 -0.34 -18.17 -0.11
CA GLY A 160 0.98 -18.75 -0.33
C GLY A 160 2.16 -17.88 0.15
N ILE A 161 1.90 -16.77 0.85
CA ILE A 161 2.94 -15.87 1.35
C ILE A 161 3.00 -15.90 2.87
N ASP A 162 4.18 -16.24 3.40
CA ASP A 162 4.54 -16.00 4.80
C ASP A 162 5.05 -14.55 4.93
N PRO A 163 4.34 -13.65 5.66
CA PRO A 163 4.69 -12.23 5.69
C PRO A 163 6.06 -11.92 6.32
N PRO A 164 6.48 -12.54 7.46
CA PRO A 164 7.84 -12.42 7.96
C PRO A 164 8.92 -12.80 6.94
N LEU A 165 8.82 -13.97 6.32
CA LEU A 165 9.80 -14.47 5.35
C LEU A 165 9.84 -13.61 4.10
N PHE A 166 8.69 -13.18 3.58
CA PHE A 166 8.64 -12.32 2.41
C PHE A 166 9.28 -10.95 2.67
N ARG A 167 9.01 -10.34 3.84
CA ARG A 167 9.65 -9.07 4.22
C ARG A 167 11.15 -9.21 4.42
N ALA A 168 11.65 -10.36 4.89
CA ALA A 168 13.09 -10.63 4.93
C ALA A 168 13.66 -10.69 3.51
N ARG A 169 13.06 -11.51 2.63
CA ARG A 169 13.43 -11.62 1.21
C ARG A 169 13.46 -10.28 0.49
N TYR A 170 12.48 -9.40 0.74
CA TYR A 170 12.42 -8.07 0.14
C TYR A 170 13.57 -7.18 0.62
N ARG A 171 13.88 -7.20 1.93
CA ARG A 171 15.00 -6.44 2.51
C ARG A 171 16.34 -6.91 1.94
N ASP A 172 16.54 -8.21 1.79
CA ASP A 172 17.75 -8.76 1.17
C ASP A 172 17.89 -8.27 -0.27
N ARG A 173 16.81 -8.22 -1.06
CA ARG A 173 16.83 -7.65 -2.42
C ARG A 173 17.17 -6.16 -2.42
N LEU A 174 16.63 -5.37 -1.48
CA LEU A 174 17.00 -3.94 -1.35
C LEU A 174 18.50 -3.79 -1.08
N ASN A 175 19.08 -4.66 -0.27
CA ASN A 175 20.50 -4.60 0.10
C ASN A 175 21.45 -5.09 -1.00
N SER A 176 21.04 -6.09 -1.78
CA SER A 176 21.86 -6.68 -2.84
C SER A 176 21.74 -5.97 -4.19
N ALA A 177 20.70 -5.18 -4.41
CA ALA A 177 20.54 -4.45 -5.66
C ALA A 177 21.66 -3.39 -5.85
N PRO A 178 22.15 -3.17 -7.08
CA PRO A 178 23.33 -2.37 -7.36
C PRO A 178 23.05 -0.85 -7.35
N TRP A 179 22.54 -0.32 -6.24
CA TRP A 179 22.21 1.09 -6.10
C TRP A 179 23.45 1.98 -5.96
N ALA A 180 23.57 3.00 -6.81
CA ALA A 180 24.42 4.14 -6.51
C ALA A 180 23.91 4.89 -5.26
N ARG A 181 24.79 5.54 -4.51
CA ARG A 181 24.41 6.28 -3.29
C ARG A 181 23.29 7.31 -3.54
N ARG A 182 23.37 8.05 -4.65
CA ARG A 182 22.33 9.00 -5.06
C ARG A 182 20.97 8.33 -5.30
N GLN A 183 20.94 7.10 -5.83
CA GLN A 183 19.69 6.35 -6.01
C GLN A 183 19.12 5.89 -4.67
N GLN A 184 19.96 5.48 -3.72
CA GLN A 184 19.50 5.16 -2.36
C GLN A 184 18.86 6.38 -1.67
N ASP A 185 19.48 7.55 -1.81
CA ASP A 185 18.97 8.79 -1.21
C ASP A 185 17.64 9.21 -1.88
N ALA A 186 17.54 9.10 -3.21
CA ALA A 186 16.31 9.34 -3.94
C ALA A 186 15.19 8.33 -3.59
N PHE A 187 15.54 7.05 -3.41
CA PHE A 187 14.61 6.01 -2.94
C PHE A 187 14.00 6.37 -1.59
N LEU A 188 14.83 6.75 -0.61
CA LEU A 188 14.35 7.10 0.73
C LEU A 188 13.48 8.37 0.71
N ALA A 189 13.84 9.37 -0.11
CA ALA A 189 13.01 10.57 -0.29
C ALA A 189 11.65 10.24 -0.93
N GLU A 190 11.62 9.31 -1.88
CA GLU A 190 10.36 8.88 -2.49
C GLU A 190 9.52 8.03 -1.55
N VAL A 191 10.14 7.20 -0.70
CA VAL A 191 9.43 6.46 0.35
C VAL A 191 8.70 7.43 1.27
N ALA A 192 9.38 8.47 1.77
CA ALA A 192 8.75 9.50 2.61
C ALA A 192 7.60 10.22 1.87
N THR A 193 7.76 10.47 0.57
CA THR A 193 6.69 11.02 -0.28
C THR A 193 5.48 10.08 -0.36
N ALA A 194 5.70 8.79 -0.58
CA ALA A 194 4.64 7.77 -0.63
C ALA A 194 3.92 7.61 0.73
N TYR A 195 4.64 7.71 1.85
CA TYR A 195 4.03 7.73 3.18
C TYR A 195 3.16 8.96 3.39
N ARG A 196 3.66 10.16 3.07
CA ARG A 196 2.86 11.40 3.17
C ARG A 196 1.59 11.32 2.35
N LEU A 197 1.67 10.87 1.09
CA LEU A 197 0.50 10.70 0.22
C LEU A 197 -0.53 9.72 0.81
N ASN A 198 -0.08 8.67 1.49
CA ASN A 198 -0.97 7.75 2.19
C ASN A 198 -1.60 8.40 3.44
N LEU A 199 -0.87 9.24 4.17
CA LEU A 199 -1.39 9.99 5.30
C LEU A 199 -2.43 11.02 4.86
N ASP A 200 -2.17 11.74 3.76
CA ASP A 200 -3.10 12.73 3.19
C ASP A 200 -4.41 12.06 2.76
N LEU A 201 -4.33 10.89 2.11
CA LEU A 201 -5.51 10.06 1.81
C LEU A 201 -6.31 9.71 3.07
N LEU A 202 -5.64 9.21 4.10
CA LEU A 202 -6.33 8.79 5.33
C LEU A 202 -6.87 9.96 6.14
N ALA A 203 -6.27 11.16 6.01
CA ALA A 203 -6.79 12.39 6.56
C ALA A 203 -8.04 12.86 5.81
N GLU A 204 -8.05 12.83 4.48
CA GLU A 204 -9.23 13.20 3.69
C GLU A 204 -10.40 12.23 3.92
N LEU A 205 -10.12 10.92 4.01
CA LEU A 205 -11.12 9.92 4.41
C LEU A 205 -11.65 10.16 5.82
N ARG A 206 -10.81 10.58 6.77
CA ARG A 206 -11.28 10.98 8.10
C ARG A 206 -12.27 12.12 7.97
N ASP A 207 -11.89 13.19 7.27
CA ASP A 207 -12.65 14.42 7.18
C ASP A 207 -14.01 14.21 6.47
N ASN A 208 -14.10 13.25 5.54
CA ASN A 208 -15.37 12.86 4.89
C ASN A 208 -16.33 12.09 5.82
N TRP A 209 -15.83 11.51 6.91
CA TRP A 209 -16.59 10.62 7.81
C TRP A 209 -16.67 11.13 9.25
N THR A 210 -16.31 12.40 9.48
CA THR A 210 -16.43 13.13 10.77
C THR A 210 -17.32 14.34 10.61
#